data_AF-A0A7Z9XIP4-F1
#
_entry.id   AF-A0A7Z9XIP4-F1
#
_cell.length_a   1.000
_cell.length_b   1.000
_cell.length_c   1.000
_cell.angle_alpha   90.00
_cell.angle_beta   90.00
_cell.angle_gamma   90.00
#
_symmetry.space_group_name_H-M   'P 1'
#
loop_
_entity.id
_entity.type
_entity.pdbx_description
1 polymer ?
#
loop_
_entity_poly.entity_id
_entity_poly.type
_entity_poly.pdbx_seq_one_letter_code
_entity_poly.pdbx_strand_id
1 'polypeptide(L)'
;CTLCQSFAPSHVCVISPERTGLCGAYNWMDCKASYEINPTGPNQPVEKGECLDPKLGQWKGVNEFIFKASRQAIDHYNFYSLVHDPMTTCGCCECIAAVLPSCNGVMTVHRDYTGETPSGMKFTTLAGVMGGGQSSPGFVGHSKYNITQRKFIVGDGGLLRMVWMPKSLKEEIRERLIQRGEELGVPDLVDRIADETVGTTEEEILPFLQEKDHPALKMEPIVGE
;
A
#
# COMPACT_ATOMS: atom_id res chain seq x y z
N CYS A 1 -12.47 -9.46 5.08
CA CYS A 1 -11.73 -10.35 5.99
C CYS A 1 -11.58 -9.66 7.33
N THR A 2 -12.08 -10.28 8.40
CA THR A 2 -12.01 -9.80 9.79
C THR A 2 -11.11 -10.67 10.69
N LEU A 3 -10.33 -11.59 10.11
CA LEU A 3 -9.53 -12.57 10.85
C LEU A 3 -8.57 -11.91 11.86
N CYS A 4 -7.99 -10.76 11.50
CA CYS A 4 -7.03 -10.05 12.35
C CYS A 4 -7.67 -9.16 13.41
N GLN A 5 -9.00 -9.17 13.58
CA GLN A 5 -9.67 -8.40 14.64
C GLN A 5 -9.37 -8.88 16.06
N SER A 6 -8.78 -10.07 16.20
CA SER A 6 -8.19 -10.54 17.46
C SER A 6 -7.02 -9.66 17.94
N PHE A 7 -6.32 -9.00 17.01
CA PHE A 7 -5.21 -8.09 17.30
C PHE A 7 -5.59 -6.61 17.13
N ALA A 8 -6.36 -6.28 16.09
CA ALA A 8 -6.78 -4.91 15.77
C ALA A 8 -8.31 -4.86 15.61
N PRO A 9 -9.09 -4.60 16.70
CA PRO A 9 -10.54 -4.81 16.71
C PRO A 9 -11.35 -4.03 15.68
N SER A 10 -10.88 -2.86 15.26
CA SER A 10 -11.51 -2.01 14.23
C SER A 10 -11.04 -2.33 12.81
N HIS A 11 -10.02 -3.16 12.64
CA HIS A 11 -9.43 -3.43 11.33
C HIS A 11 -10.32 -4.33 10.47
N VAL A 12 -10.46 -3.97 9.20
CA VAL A 12 -11.18 -4.75 8.18
C VAL A 12 -10.42 -4.70 6.86
N CYS A 13 -9.83 -5.82 6.46
CA CYS A 13 -9.29 -5.96 5.10
C CYS A 13 -10.45 -6.20 4.13
N VAL A 14 -10.63 -5.34 3.13
CA VAL A 14 -11.46 -5.64 1.95
C VAL A 14 -10.54 -5.97 0.78
N ILE A 15 -10.67 -7.20 0.27
CA ILE A 15 -9.79 -7.77 -0.74
C ILE A 15 -10.48 -7.65 -2.10
N SER A 16 -9.73 -7.23 -3.12
CA SER A 16 -10.18 -7.19 -4.51
C SER A 16 -9.18 -7.91 -5.42
N PRO A 17 -9.53 -8.25 -6.67
CA PRO A 17 -8.58 -8.90 -7.59
C PRO A 17 -7.26 -8.13 -7.78
N GLU A 18 -7.29 -6.79 -7.68
CA GLU A 18 -6.11 -5.92 -7.83
C GLU A 18 -5.66 -5.27 -6.51
N ARG A 19 -6.15 -5.77 -5.37
CA ARG A 19 -5.67 -5.41 -4.03
C ARG A 19 -5.76 -6.61 -3.10
N THR A 20 -4.67 -7.35 -3.04
CA THR A 20 -4.48 -8.53 -2.18
C THR A 20 -4.56 -8.13 -0.71
N GLY A 21 -4.92 -9.05 0.18
CA GLY A 21 -4.81 -8.82 1.62
C GLY A 21 -3.39 -8.40 2.01
N LEU A 22 -3.27 -7.50 2.98
CA LEU A 22 -1.98 -6.91 3.37
C LEU A 22 -0.96 -7.94 3.89
N CYS A 23 -1.41 -9.11 4.32
CA CYS A 23 -0.55 -10.22 4.75
C CYS A 23 0.07 -11.02 3.60
N GLY A 24 -0.34 -10.77 2.36
CA GLY A 24 0.13 -11.52 1.18
C GLY A 24 -0.50 -12.91 1.01
N ALA A 25 -1.09 -13.48 2.06
CA ALA A 25 -1.59 -14.85 2.07
C ALA A 25 -3.05 -15.03 1.58
N TYR A 26 -3.80 -13.94 1.39
CA TYR A 26 -5.19 -13.97 0.93
C TYR A 26 -5.39 -13.09 -0.29
N ASN A 27 -5.58 -13.70 -1.46
CA ASN A 27 -6.11 -13.04 -2.64
C ASN A 27 -7.66 -13.12 -2.68
N TRP A 28 -8.27 -12.55 -3.72
CA TRP A 28 -9.73 -12.51 -3.85
C TRP A 28 -10.36 -13.91 -4.00
N MET A 29 -9.72 -14.81 -4.75
CA MET A 29 -10.18 -16.19 -4.92
C MET A 29 -10.10 -16.97 -3.61
N ASP A 30 -9.04 -16.77 -2.83
CA ASP A 30 -8.91 -17.42 -1.51
C ASP A 30 -10.02 -16.96 -0.55
N CYS A 31 -10.35 -15.66 -0.58
CA CYS A 31 -11.46 -15.12 0.22
C CYS A 31 -12.81 -15.71 -0.19
N LYS A 32 -13.02 -15.89 -1.51
CA LYS A 32 -14.23 -16.52 -2.04
C LYS A 32 -14.33 -17.98 -1.59
N ALA A 33 -13.27 -18.75 -1.77
CA ALA A 33 -13.21 -20.15 -1.32
C ALA A 33 -13.41 -20.27 0.20
N SER A 34 -12.79 -19.38 0.99
CA SER A 34 -12.97 -19.36 2.45
C SER A 34 -14.42 -19.13 2.87
N TYR A 35 -15.18 -18.30 2.14
CA TYR A 35 -16.60 -18.10 2.41
C TYR A 35 -17.44 -19.32 2.00
N GLU A 36 -17.14 -19.94 0.86
CA GLU A 36 -17.82 -21.17 0.39
C GLU A 36 -17.62 -22.34 1.37
N ILE A 37 -16.42 -22.44 1.97
CA ILE A 37 -16.11 -23.45 2.99
C ILE A 37 -16.84 -23.17 4.31
N ASN A 38 -16.84 -21.92 4.77
CA ASN A 38 -17.53 -21.53 6.00
C ASN A 38 -18.22 -20.16 5.84
N PRO A 39 -19.53 -20.13 5.57
CA PRO A 39 -20.29 -18.90 5.41
C PRO A 39 -20.36 -18.03 6.68
N THR A 40 -20.09 -18.60 7.86
CA THR A 40 -20.02 -17.88 9.14
C THR A 40 -18.60 -17.44 9.51
N GLY A 41 -17.64 -17.70 8.63
CA GLY A 41 -16.23 -17.39 8.82
C GLY A 41 -15.88 -15.89 8.65
N PRO A 42 -14.59 -15.55 8.75
CA PRO A 42 -14.10 -14.18 8.74
C PRO A 42 -14.13 -13.50 7.36
N ASN A 43 -14.33 -14.27 6.29
CA ASN A 43 -14.43 -13.78 4.92
C ASN A 43 -15.91 -13.73 4.55
N GLN A 44 -16.39 -12.52 4.25
CA GLN A 44 -17.77 -12.26 3.87
C GLN A 44 -17.78 -11.56 2.51
N PRO A 45 -18.73 -11.88 1.61
CA PRO A 45 -18.88 -11.16 0.36
C PRO A 45 -19.33 -9.72 0.62
N VAL A 46 -18.84 -8.80 -0.20
CA VAL A 46 -19.21 -7.38 -0.15
C VAL A 46 -19.74 -6.99 -1.52
N GLU A 47 -21.01 -6.62 -1.58
CA GLU A 47 -21.55 -6.01 -2.79
C GLU A 47 -20.95 -4.61 -2.95
N LYS A 48 -20.40 -4.33 -4.13
CA LYS A 48 -19.67 -3.10 -4.38
C LYS A 48 -20.59 -1.87 -4.22
N GLY A 49 -21.82 -1.97 -4.69
CA GLY A 49 -22.76 -0.85 -4.70
C GLY A 49 -22.32 0.30 -5.61
N GLU A 50 -22.75 1.51 -5.28
CA GLU A 50 -22.45 2.74 -6.03
C GLU A 50 -20.95 3.10 -5.96
N CYS A 51 -20.40 3.54 -7.10
CA CYS A 51 -19.05 4.10 -7.16
C CYS A 51 -19.08 5.58 -6.79
N LEU A 52 -18.56 5.92 -5.62
CA LEU A 52 -18.51 7.28 -5.11
C LEU A 52 -17.31 8.05 -5.67
N ASP A 53 -16.16 7.38 -5.75
CA ASP A 53 -14.95 7.92 -6.35
C ASP A 53 -14.19 6.83 -7.13
N PRO A 54 -14.15 6.88 -8.47
CA PRO A 54 -13.43 5.90 -9.27
C PRO A 54 -11.90 6.06 -9.23
N LYS A 55 -11.39 7.26 -8.92
CA LYS A 55 -9.95 7.57 -8.84
C LYS A 55 -9.36 7.04 -7.53
N LEU A 56 -9.97 7.39 -6.41
CA LEU A 56 -9.55 6.93 -5.07
C LEU A 56 -10.02 5.50 -4.78
N GLY A 57 -11.00 5.00 -5.53
CA GLY A 57 -11.55 3.67 -5.34
C GLY A 57 -12.42 3.62 -4.09
N GLN A 58 -13.46 4.43 -4.07
CA GLN A 58 -14.44 4.48 -2.99
C GLN A 58 -15.80 3.98 -3.48
N TRP A 59 -16.41 3.07 -2.71
CA TRP A 59 -17.69 2.48 -3.05
C TRP A 59 -18.61 2.40 -1.84
N LYS A 60 -19.88 2.73 -2.06
CA LYS A 60 -20.89 2.83 -1.00
C LYS A 60 -21.07 1.50 -0.25
N GLY A 61 -21.22 0.39 -0.97
CA GLY A 61 -21.42 -0.92 -0.33
C GLY A 61 -20.20 -1.41 0.45
N VAL A 62 -19.01 -0.97 0.04
CA VAL A 62 -17.78 -1.23 0.79
C VAL A 62 -17.73 -0.42 2.07
N ASN A 63 -18.05 0.88 2.03
CA ASN A 63 -18.12 1.75 3.21
C ASN A 63 -19.13 1.22 4.24
N GLU A 64 -20.34 0.84 3.78
CA GLU A 64 -21.38 0.27 4.65
C GLU A 64 -20.92 -1.02 5.35
N PHE A 65 -20.22 -1.90 4.61
CA PHE A 65 -19.65 -3.12 5.19
C PHE A 65 -18.57 -2.80 6.22
N ILE A 66 -17.63 -1.89 5.89
CA ILE A 66 -16.53 -1.51 6.77
C ILE A 66 -17.07 -0.87 8.05
N PHE A 67 -18.04 0.05 7.95
CA PHE A 67 -18.65 0.71 9.10
C PHE A 67 -19.26 -0.30 10.06
N LYS A 68 -20.02 -1.27 9.55
CA LYS A 68 -20.58 -2.34 10.37
C LYS A 68 -19.49 -3.25 10.97
N ALA A 69 -18.58 -3.74 10.15
CA ALA A 69 -17.57 -4.73 10.55
C ALA A 69 -16.48 -4.16 11.48
N SER A 70 -16.21 -2.85 11.41
CA SER A 70 -15.27 -2.13 12.27
C SER A 70 -15.88 -1.66 13.59
N ARG A 71 -17.13 -2.04 13.89
CA ARG A 71 -17.88 -1.56 15.06
C ARG A 71 -18.05 -0.04 15.05
N GLN A 72 -18.35 0.51 13.87
CA GLN A 72 -18.59 1.94 13.63
C GLN A 72 -17.35 2.83 13.83
N ALA A 73 -16.16 2.23 13.91
CA ALA A 73 -14.92 2.97 14.12
C ALA A 73 -14.35 3.57 12.81
N ILE A 74 -14.61 2.93 11.68
CA ILE A 74 -14.15 3.36 10.35
C ILE A 74 -15.39 3.50 9.46
N ASP A 75 -15.70 4.71 9.02
CA ASP A 75 -16.85 5.00 8.16
C ASP A 75 -16.55 4.73 6.68
N HIS A 76 -15.31 4.94 6.25
CA HIS A 76 -14.84 4.69 4.89
C HIS A 76 -13.31 4.50 4.82
N TYR A 77 -12.83 4.02 3.68
CA TYR A 77 -11.46 4.23 3.23
C TYR A 77 -11.35 4.10 1.72
N ASN A 78 -10.24 4.58 1.16
CA ASN A 78 -9.95 4.58 -0.26
C ASN A 78 -9.02 3.42 -0.66
N PHE A 79 -9.37 2.72 -1.73
CA PHE A 79 -8.61 1.54 -2.18
C PHE A 79 -7.33 1.89 -2.92
N TYR A 80 -7.25 3.09 -3.48
CA TYR A 80 -6.19 3.45 -4.41
C TYR A 80 -5.41 4.67 -3.94
N SER A 81 -5.53 5.06 -2.67
CA SER A 81 -4.77 6.15 -2.08
C SER A 81 -4.13 5.71 -0.76
N LEU A 82 -2.90 6.16 -0.53
CA LEU A 82 -2.25 6.20 0.77
C LEU A 82 -2.40 7.57 1.46
N VAL A 83 -2.73 8.63 0.70
CA VAL A 83 -2.82 10.01 1.21
C VAL A 83 -4.19 10.31 1.78
N HIS A 84 -5.26 9.92 1.08
CA HIS A 84 -6.63 10.22 1.45
C HIS A 84 -7.28 8.99 2.07
N ASP A 85 -7.61 9.05 3.35
CA ASP A 85 -8.34 8.03 4.12
C ASP A 85 -7.95 6.59 3.75
N PRO A 86 -6.67 6.20 3.94
CA PRO A 86 -6.20 4.88 3.51
C PRO A 86 -6.82 3.74 4.32
N MET A 87 -6.76 2.53 3.77
CA MET A 87 -7.14 1.33 4.52
C MET A 87 -6.32 1.19 5.80
N THR A 88 -6.99 0.82 6.89
CA THR A 88 -6.33 0.53 8.17
C THR A 88 -5.40 -0.67 8.06
N THR A 89 -4.43 -0.80 8.97
CA THR A 89 -3.54 -1.97 9.02
C THR A 89 -3.61 -2.65 10.38
N CYS A 90 -3.55 -3.99 10.37
CA CYS A 90 -3.49 -4.79 11.58
C CYS A 90 -2.05 -4.90 12.12
N GLY A 91 -1.44 -6.09 12.05
CA GLY A 91 -0.08 -6.33 12.52
C GLY A 91 0.73 -7.30 11.66
N CYS A 92 0.13 -7.89 10.63
CA CYS A 92 0.74 -8.92 9.79
C CYS A 92 1.06 -8.44 8.36
N CYS A 93 1.12 -7.13 8.11
CA CYS A 93 1.56 -6.63 6.80
C CYS A 93 2.97 -7.12 6.46
N GLU A 94 3.19 -7.46 5.19
CA GLU A 94 4.53 -7.82 4.71
C GLU A 94 5.39 -6.57 4.49
N CYS A 95 4.77 -5.49 4.03
CA CYS A 95 5.40 -4.21 3.76
C CYS A 95 4.59 -3.04 4.33
N ILE A 96 5.26 -1.90 4.51
CA ILE A 96 4.64 -0.62 4.82
C ILE A 96 5.10 0.40 3.79
N ALA A 97 4.15 1.10 3.19
CA ALA A 97 4.39 2.27 2.35
C ALA A 97 4.26 3.56 3.16
N ALA A 98 5.10 4.54 2.86
CA ALA A 98 5.10 5.86 3.50
C ALA A 98 5.38 6.97 2.47
N VAL A 99 4.69 8.11 2.58
CA VAL A 99 4.98 9.30 1.76
C VAL A 99 6.35 9.88 2.16
N LEU A 100 7.12 10.27 1.15
CA LEU A 100 8.34 11.07 1.26
C LEU A 100 8.10 12.44 0.60
N PRO A 101 7.71 13.47 1.36
CA PRO A 101 7.28 14.76 0.81
C PRO A 101 8.34 15.44 -0.06
N SER A 102 9.60 15.45 0.36
CA SER A 102 10.69 16.15 -0.35
C SER A 102 11.04 15.44 -1.66
N CYS A 103 10.72 14.15 -1.76
CA CYS A 103 10.89 13.35 -2.97
C CYS A 103 9.63 13.29 -3.85
N ASN A 104 8.55 13.99 -3.46
CA ASN A 104 7.23 13.94 -4.13
C ASN A 104 6.75 12.50 -4.40
N GLY A 105 7.07 11.58 -3.50
CA GLY A 105 7.02 10.14 -3.77
C GLY A 105 6.64 9.31 -2.55
N VAL A 106 6.78 8.00 -2.71
CA VAL A 106 6.45 6.98 -1.72
C VAL A 106 7.61 6.00 -1.60
N MET A 107 7.97 5.65 -0.39
CA MET A 107 8.84 4.50 -0.12
C MET A 107 8.02 3.28 0.28
N THR A 108 8.60 2.08 0.13
CA THR A 108 8.08 0.87 0.79
C THR A 108 9.19 0.09 1.46
N VAL A 109 8.91 -0.54 2.60
CA VAL A 109 9.86 -1.36 3.35
C VAL A 109 9.21 -2.67 3.79
N HIS A 110 9.88 -3.80 3.58
CA HIS A 110 9.40 -5.11 4.02
C HIS A 110 9.84 -5.44 5.45
N ARG A 111 9.08 -6.33 6.10
CA ARG A 111 9.25 -6.72 7.51
C ARG A 111 10.64 -7.20 7.89
N ASP A 112 11.35 -7.87 6.98
CA ASP A 112 12.66 -8.47 7.28
C ASP A 112 13.82 -7.47 7.14
N TYR A 113 13.57 -6.26 6.60
CA TYR A 113 14.57 -5.22 6.52
C TYR A 113 14.72 -4.50 7.87
N THR A 114 15.93 -4.51 8.43
CA THR A 114 16.24 -3.99 9.77
C THR A 114 16.94 -2.63 9.77
N GLY A 115 17.25 -2.08 8.60
CA GLY A 115 17.95 -0.81 8.44
C GLY A 115 17.05 0.41 8.60
N GLU A 116 17.65 1.59 8.51
CA GLU A 116 16.92 2.85 8.42
C GLU A 116 16.28 3.02 7.04
N THR A 117 15.26 3.87 6.98
CA THR A 117 14.57 4.21 5.74
C THR A 117 14.45 5.73 5.61
N PRO A 118 14.24 6.27 4.40
CA PRO A 118 14.13 7.71 4.19
C PRO A 118 13.01 8.39 4.96
N SER A 119 12.03 7.64 5.48
CA SER A 119 11.00 8.18 6.39
C SER A 119 11.51 8.55 7.79
N GLY A 120 12.80 8.30 8.09
CA GLY A 120 13.40 8.47 9.41
C GLY A 120 13.01 7.38 10.41
N MET A 121 12.35 6.30 9.95
CA MET A 121 11.87 5.22 10.80
C MET A 121 12.22 3.84 10.21
N LYS A 122 12.54 2.89 11.10
CA LYS A 122 12.62 1.46 10.76
C LYS A 122 11.23 0.87 10.56
N PHE A 123 11.16 -0.31 9.93
CA PHE A 123 9.91 -1.07 9.80
C PHE A 123 9.18 -1.26 11.15
N THR A 124 9.90 -1.61 12.22
CA THR A 124 9.29 -1.84 13.54
C THR A 124 8.64 -0.60 14.12
N THR A 125 9.25 0.57 13.89
CA THR A 125 8.70 1.86 14.33
C THR A 125 7.46 2.21 13.51
N LEU A 126 7.54 2.09 12.18
CA LEU A 126 6.40 2.29 11.28
C LEU A 126 5.21 1.39 11.64
N ALA A 127 5.47 0.10 11.89
CA ALA A 127 4.45 -0.86 12.28
C ALA A 127 3.76 -0.50 13.60
N GLY A 128 4.50 0.12 14.54
CA GLY A 128 3.93 0.63 15.79
C GLY A 128 3.08 1.88 15.60
N VAL A 129 3.44 2.76 14.66
CA VAL A 129 2.70 4.01 14.37
C VAL A 129 1.37 3.74 13.70
N MET A 130 1.34 2.82 12.73
CA MET A 130 0.22 2.68 11.81
C MET A 130 -0.59 1.38 12.02
N GLY A 131 -0.05 0.44 12.80
CA GLY A 131 -0.77 -0.76 13.22
C GLY A 131 -1.94 -0.47 14.17
N GLY A 132 -2.74 -1.50 14.43
CA GLY A 132 -3.82 -1.42 15.43
C GLY A 132 -5.19 -0.99 14.88
N GLY A 133 -5.34 -0.89 13.55
CA GLY A 133 -6.65 -0.70 12.92
C GLY A 133 -7.14 0.74 12.86
N GLN A 134 -6.22 1.71 12.90
CA GLN A 134 -6.49 3.12 12.61
C GLN A 134 -6.24 3.44 11.13
N SER A 135 -6.90 4.48 10.62
CA SER A 135 -6.58 5.05 9.31
C SER A 135 -5.49 6.10 9.50
N SER A 136 -4.38 5.97 8.76
CA SER A 136 -3.19 6.81 8.94
C SER A 136 -2.79 7.43 7.61
N PRO A 137 -3.34 8.60 7.23
CA PRO A 137 -2.92 9.34 6.04
C PRO A 137 -1.41 9.43 5.91
N GLY A 138 -0.91 9.07 4.72
CA GLY A 138 0.52 9.01 4.41
C GLY A 138 1.18 7.65 4.69
N PHE A 139 0.48 6.70 5.31
CA PHE A 139 1.02 5.37 5.63
C PHE A 139 0.01 4.26 5.34
N VAL A 140 0.47 3.15 4.76
CA VAL A 140 -0.39 1.97 4.58
C VAL A 140 0.41 0.67 4.59
N GLY A 141 -0.07 -0.32 5.36
CA GLY A 141 0.43 -1.69 5.29
C GLY A 141 -0.11 -2.41 4.05
N HIS A 142 0.74 -3.14 3.35
CA HIS A 142 0.39 -3.89 2.16
C HIS A 142 1.24 -5.15 2.01
N SER A 143 0.87 -6.01 1.06
CA SER A 143 1.67 -7.19 0.70
C SER A 143 2.75 -6.85 -0.32
N LYS A 144 3.77 -7.70 -0.42
CA LYS A 144 4.82 -7.57 -1.46
C LYS A 144 4.20 -7.66 -2.86
N TYR A 145 3.25 -8.58 -3.03
CA TYR A 145 2.55 -8.76 -4.31
C TYR A 145 1.77 -7.51 -4.73
N ASN A 146 1.20 -6.77 -3.76
CA ASN A 146 0.40 -5.57 -4.05
C ASN A 146 1.19 -4.46 -4.76
N ILE A 147 2.50 -4.34 -4.53
CA ILE A 147 3.37 -3.31 -5.16
C ILE A 147 3.24 -3.31 -6.68
N THR A 148 3.07 -4.49 -7.28
CA THR A 148 3.07 -4.67 -8.75
C THR A 148 1.67 -4.87 -9.34
N GLN A 149 0.61 -4.80 -8.53
CA GLN A 149 -0.77 -4.82 -9.02
C GLN A 149 -1.12 -3.46 -9.67
N ARG A 150 -1.92 -3.46 -10.75
CA ARG A 150 -2.16 -2.23 -11.54
C ARG A 150 -2.85 -1.12 -10.77
N LYS A 151 -3.55 -1.46 -9.68
CA LYS A 151 -4.27 -0.53 -8.82
C LYS A 151 -3.49 -0.09 -7.58
N PHE A 152 -2.23 -0.49 -7.44
CA PHE A 152 -1.38 -0.02 -6.35
C PHE A 152 -1.32 1.51 -6.36
N ILE A 153 -1.90 2.14 -5.34
CA ILE A 153 -1.95 3.60 -5.10
C ILE A 153 -2.24 4.49 -6.34
N VAL A 154 -3.03 4.00 -7.31
CA VAL A 154 -3.27 4.75 -8.57
C VAL A 154 -3.99 6.08 -8.40
N GLY A 155 -4.71 6.27 -7.29
CA GLY A 155 -5.29 7.55 -6.89
C GLY A 155 -4.23 8.63 -6.63
N ASP A 156 -3.02 8.22 -6.24
CA ASP A 156 -1.90 9.10 -5.89
C ASP A 156 -0.82 9.16 -6.99
N GLY A 157 -1.00 8.43 -8.09
CA GLY A 157 -0.03 8.35 -9.20
C GLY A 157 0.60 6.97 -9.40
N GLY A 158 0.21 5.99 -8.59
CA GLY A 158 0.55 4.59 -8.81
C GLY A 158 2.01 4.25 -8.55
N LEU A 159 2.50 3.20 -9.22
CA LEU A 159 3.87 2.73 -9.07
C LEU A 159 4.93 3.77 -9.46
N LEU A 160 4.60 4.76 -10.30
CA LEU A 160 5.52 5.85 -10.68
C LEU A 160 5.88 6.77 -9.50
N ARG A 161 5.14 6.71 -8.39
CA ARG A 161 5.47 7.38 -7.12
C ARG A 161 6.51 6.64 -6.30
N MET A 162 6.79 5.37 -6.58
CA MET A 162 7.73 4.59 -5.79
C MET A 162 9.14 5.14 -5.99
N VAL A 163 9.75 5.74 -4.96
CA VAL A 163 11.09 6.34 -5.04
C VAL A 163 12.15 5.57 -4.27
N TRP A 164 11.75 4.70 -3.34
CA TRP A 164 12.68 3.93 -2.52
C TRP A 164 12.11 2.58 -2.08
N MET A 165 12.93 1.53 -2.13
CA MET A 165 12.65 0.24 -1.51
C MET A 165 13.94 -0.52 -1.19
N PRO A 166 13.97 -1.41 -0.18
CA PRO A 166 15.14 -2.23 0.08
C PRO A 166 15.57 -3.01 -1.16
N LYS A 167 16.87 -3.11 -1.39
CA LYS A 167 17.43 -3.84 -2.53
C LYS A 167 16.98 -5.29 -2.56
N SER A 168 16.93 -5.95 -1.41
CA SER A 168 16.38 -7.30 -1.25
C SER A 168 14.97 -7.43 -1.81
N LEU A 169 14.08 -6.49 -1.49
CA LEU A 169 12.72 -6.46 -2.00
C LEU A 169 12.69 -6.17 -3.50
N LYS A 170 13.48 -5.19 -3.96
CA LYS A 170 13.60 -4.82 -5.38
C LYS A 170 13.99 -6.03 -6.23
N GLU A 171 14.98 -6.81 -5.79
CA GLU A 171 15.41 -8.04 -6.46
C GLU A 171 14.33 -9.13 -6.43
N GLU A 172 13.66 -9.32 -5.30
CA GLU A 172 12.58 -10.31 -5.15
C GLU A 172 11.42 -10.07 -6.12
N ILE A 173 11.10 -8.81 -6.43
CA ILE A 173 9.99 -8.45 -7.31
C ILE A 173 10.44 -7.87 -8.66
N ARG A 174 11.74 -7.99 -9.01
CA ARG A 174 12.38 -7.29 -10.13
C ARG A 174 11.70 -7.51 -11.47
N GLU A 175 11.43 -8.76 -11.83
CA GLU A 175 10.79 -9.11 -13.10
C GLU A 175 9.41 -8.44 -13.25
N ARG A 176 8.63 -8.43 -12.15
CA ARG A 176 7.31 -7.80 -12.12
C ARG A 176 7.42 -6.27 -12.17
N LEU A 177 8.43 -5.67 -11.54
CA LEU A 177 8.68 -4.23 -11.64
C LEU A 177 9.04 -3.81 -13.07
N ILE A 178 9.88 -4.58 -13.76
CA ILE A 178 10.25 -4.30 -15.17
C ILE A 178 9.01 -4.36 -16.05
N GLN A 179 8.23 -5.45 -15.95
CA GLN A 179 6.99 -5.58 -16.70
C GLN A 179 6.03 -4.41 -16.44
N ARG A 180 5.89 -4.01 -15.17
CA ARG A 180 5.04 -2.86 -14.82
C ARG A 180 5.62 -1.53 -15.30
N GLY A 181 6.94 -1.36 -15.31
CA GLY A 181 7.62 -0.21 -15.89
C GLY A 181 7.32 -0.08 -17.39
N GLU A 182 7.44 -1.17 -18.15
CA GLU A 182 7.06 -1.23 -19.56
C GLU A 182 5.59 -0.87 -19.78
N GLU A 183 4.67 -1.47 -19.01
CA GLU A 183 3.23 -1.17 -19.07
C GLU A 183 2.90 0.30 -18.74
N LEU A 184 3.76 0.99 -17.98
CA LEU A 184 3.60 2.39 -17.57
C LEU A 184 4.42 3.38 -18.42
N GLY A 185 5.16 2.90 -19.43
CA GLY A 185 5.98 3.74 -20.30
C GLY A 185 7.32 4.20 -19.70
N VAL A 186 7.77 3.57 -18.60
CA VAL A 186 9.08 3.80 -17.96
C VAL A 186 9.79 2.44 -17.77
N PRO A 187 10.35 1.84 -18.84
CA PRO A 187 10.92 0.48 -18.78
C PRO A 187 12.08 0.32 -17.79
N ASP A 188 12.83 1.40 -17.56
CA ASP A 188 13.96 1.48 -16.63
C ASP A 188 13.56 1.93 -15.23
N LEU A 189 12.24 1.95 -14.90
CA LEU A 189 11.74 2.42 -13.61
C LEU A 189 12.45 1.75 -12.42
N VAL A 190 12.72 0.44 -12.52
CA VAL A 190 13.40 -0.32 -11.46
C VAL A 190 14.78 0.25 -11.11
N ASP A 191 15.49 0.81 -12.08
CA ASP A 191 16.83 1.38 -11.92
C ASP A 191 16.78 2.86 -11.49
N ARG A 192 15.60 3.49 -11.54
CA ARG A 192 15.36 4.85 -11.04
C ARG A 192 14.93 4.87 -9.56
N ILE A 193 14.40 3.76 -9.05
CA ILE A 193 14.02 3.62 -7.64
C ILE A 193 15.31 3.50 -6.80
N ALA A 194 15.47 4.32 -5.77
CA ALA A 194 16.60 4.24 -4.85
C ALA A 194 16.48 3.01 -3.92
N ASP A 195 17.56 2.66 -3.24
CA ASP A 195 17.59 1.66 -2.17
C ASP A 195 18.65 2.04 -1.12
N GLU A 196 18.85 1.20 -0.12
CA GLU A 196 19.79 1.45 0.97
C GLU A 196 21.26 1.57 0.51
N THR A 197 21.60 1.15 -0.72
CA THR A 197 22.95 1.33 -1.28
C THR A 197 23.16 2.72 -1.89
N VAL A 198 22.07 3.47 -2.12
CA VAL A 198 22.09 4.88 -2.51
C VAL A 198 22.04 5.78 -1.27
N GLY A 199 21.11 5.51 -0.34
CA GLY A 199 20.91 6.32 0.86
C GLY A 199 19.72 5.86 1.69
N THR A 200 19.64 6.36 2.91
CA THR A 200 18.58 6.03 3.88
C THR A 200 17.87 7.27 4.44
N THR A 201 18.11 8.45 3.84
CA THR A 201 17.43 9.72 4.14
C THR A 201 16.92 10.36 2.85
N GLU A 202 15.90 11.22 2.93
CA GLU A 202 15.42 11.95 1.74
C GLU A 202 16.52 12.82 1.09
N GLU A 203 17.39 13.43 1.90
CA GLU A 203 18.52 14.25 1.43
C GLU A 203 19.56 13.44 0.63
N GLU A 204 19.87 12.21 1.06
CA GLU A 204 20.82 11.34 0.36
C GLU A 204 20.28 10.82 -0.98
N ILE A 205 18.97 10.49 -1.03
CA ILE A 205 18.39 9.87 -2.23
C ILE A 205 17.93 10.90 -3.27
N LEU A 206 17.61 12.14 -2.86
CA LEU A 206 17.08 13.16 -3.77
C LEU A 206 18.03 13.46 -4.95
N PRO A 207 19.36 13.63 -4.77
CA PRO A 207 20.28 13.80 -5.89
C PRO A 207 20.27 12.62 -6.88
N PHE A 208 20.17 11.39 -6.38
CA PHE A 208 20.04 10.20 -7.23
C PHE A 208 18.74 10.20 -8.01
N LEU A 209 17.61 10.56 -7.38
CA LEU A 209 16.32 10.67 -8.06
C LEU A 209 16.34 11.74 -9.16
N GLN A 210 17.05 12.84 -8.93
CA GLN A 210 17.26 13.89 -9.94
C GLN A 210 18.16 13.41 -11.09
N GLU A 211 19.27 12.76 -10.79
CA GLU A 211 20.20 12.20 -11.78
C GLU A 211 19.50 11.15 -12.67
N LYS A 212 18.68 10.29 -12.06
CA LYS A 212 17.89 9.26 -12.75
C LYS A 212 16.62 9.81 -13.40
N ASP A 213 16.37 11.11 -13.30
CA ASP A 213 15.18 11.76 -13.84
C ASP A 213 13.88 11.04 -13.39
N HIS A 214 13.75 10.77 -12.10
CA HIS A 214 12.66 9.95 -11.56
C HIS A 214 11.30 10.60 -11.84
N PRO A 215 10.30 9.87 -12.38
CA PRO A 215 9.02 10.46 -12.81
C PRO A 215 8.27 11.18 -11.68
N ALA A 216 8.32 10.66 -10.45
CA ALA A 216 7.70 11.28 -9.28
C ALA A 216 8.03 12.78 -9.10
N LEU A 217 9.26 13.20 -9.44
CA LEU A 217 9.70 14.59 -9.25
C LEU A 217 8.99 15.59 -10.18
N LYS A 218 8.35 15.11 -11.26
CA LYS A 218 7.64 15.93 -12.25
C LYS A 218 6.12 15.82 -12.17
N MET A 219 5.62 14.95 -11.29
CA MET A 219 4.18 14.80 -11.06
C MET A 219 3.69 15.93 -10.16
N GLU A 220 2.37 16.12 -10.09
CA GLU A 220 1.75 17.03 -9.12
C GLU A 220 2.23 16.73 -7.68
N PRO A 221 2.22 17.71 -6.77
CA PRO A 221 2.52 17.47 -5.36
C PRO A 221 1.68 16.31 -4.79
N ILE A 222 2.33 15.34 -4.14
CA ILE A 222 1.66 14.20 -3.50
C ILE A 222 0.96 14.59 -2.20
N VAL A 223 1.46 15.64 -1.54
CA VAL A 223 0.88 16.24 -0.34
C VAL A 223 0.73 17.75 -0.54
N GLY A 224 -0.42 18.29 -0.12
CA GLY A 224 -0.74 19.72 -0.22
C GLY A 224 -1.55 20.09 -1.47
N GLU A 225 -2.82 20.46 -1.24
CA GLU A 225 -3.36 21.72 -1.75
C GLU A 225 -3.32 22.73 -0.60
#